data_AF-A0A8C9CBY4-F1
#
_entry.id   AF-A0A8C9CBY4-F1
#
_cell.length_a   1.000
_cell.length_b   1.000
_cell.length_c   1.000
_cell.angle_alpha   90.00
_cell.angle_beta   90.00
_cell.angle_gamma   90.00
#
_symmetry.space_group_name_H-M   'P 1'
#
loop_
_entity.id
_entity.type
_entity.pdbx_description
1 polymer ?
#
loop_
_entity_poly.entity_id
_entity_poly.type
_entity_poly.pdbx_seq_one_letter_code
_entity_poly.pdbx_strand_id
1 'polypeptide(L)'
;MSEDEEKVKLRRLEPALQKFTKMVIPTDLERLRKHQLNTEKYQRRRIWDKLHEEHINAGRTVQLHSSIREMEKLCLKVQGDDLGLLKRMIDPVKEEASAATAEFLQLHLESVEERKKQFNDEGTLLQPSLTRSMHIVNMLFYLLNIDFLGILAEKRMEVH
;
A
#
# COMPACT_ATOMS: atom_id res chain seq x y z
N MET A 1 1.88 31.68 2.35
CA MET A 1 1.80 31.89 3.80
C MET A 1 2.61 30.77 4.42
N SER A 2 3.63 31.10 5.20
CA SER A 2 4.59 30.13 5.73
C SER A 2 3.94 29.40 6.90
N GLU A 3 3.47 28.17 6.68
CA GLU A 3 3.12 27.26 7.77
C GLU A 3 4.42 26.79 8.43
N ASP A 4 5.06 27.65 9.22
CA ASP A 4 5.94 27.19 10.28
C ASP A 4 5.04 26.57 11.36
N GLU A 5 4.54 25.36 11.08
CA GLU A 5 3.93 24.54 12.12
C GLU A 5 4.97 24.35 13.23
N GLU A 6 4.68 24.91 14.40
CA GLU A 6 5.53 24.84 15.57
C GLU A 6 5.94 23.38 15.83
N LYS A 7 7.23 23.09 15.66
CA LYS A 7 7.77 21.76 15.89
C LYS A 7 7.63 21.42 17.37
N VAL A 8 7.05 20.27 17.68
CA VAL A 8 6.81 19.80 19.05
C VAL A 8 7.71 18.63 19.41
N LYS A 9 7.97 18.46 20.71
CA LYS A 9 8.64 17.27 21.24
C LYS A 9 7.85 16.01 20.94
N LEU A 10 8.55 14.94 20.59
CA LEU A 10 7.97 13.64 20.23
C LEU A 10 6.99 13.13 21.28
N ARG A 11 7.28 13.34 22.57
CA ARG A 11 6.44 12.87 23.69
C ARG A 11 4.98 13.35 23.63
N ARG A 12 4.68 14.47 22.95
CA ARG A 12 3.30 14.97 22.76
C ARG A 12 2.55 14.18 21.68
N LEU A 13 3.28 13.74 20.65
CA LEU A 13 2.74 13.00 19.50
C LEU A 13 2.85 11.48 19.67
N GLU A 14 3.66 11.03 20.63
CA GLU A 14 3.95 9.63 20.90
C GLU A 14 2.69 8.76 21.05
N PRO A 15 1.62 9.15 21.77
CA PRO A 15 0.41 8.33 21.85
C PRO A 15 -0.28 8.15 20.49
N ALA A 16 -0.31 9.20 19.67
CA ALA A 16 -0.91 9.15 18.34
C ALA A 16 -0.06 8.30 17.38
N LEU A 17 1.26 8.49 17.40
CA LEU A 17 2.20 7.67 16.61
C LEU A 17 2.15 6.20 17.02
N GLN A 18 2.09 5.91 18.32
CA GLN A 18 1.95 4.54 18.82
C GLN A 18 0.63 3.90 18.41
N LYS A 19 -0.47 4.66 18.30
CA LYS A 19 -1.73 4.14 17.74
C LYS A 19 -1.54 3.66 16.31
N PHE A 20 -0.83 4.42 15.47
CA PHE A 20 -0.55 4.00 14.10
C PHE A 20 0.36 2.77 14.06
N THR A 21 1.49 2.81 14.77
CA THR A 21 2.50 1.76 14.70
C THR A 21 2.09 0.45 15.37
N LYS A 22 1.29 0.49 16.45
CA LYS A 22 0.92 -0.72 17.21
C LYS A 22 -0.46 -1.28 16.88
N MET A 23 -1.32 -0.52 16.20
CA MET A 23 -2.72 -0.92 16.00
C MET A 23 -3.18 -0.73 14.57
N VAL A 24 -3.19 0.51 14.07
CA VAL A 24 -3.83 0.82 12.78
C VAL A 24 -3.10 0.11 11.63
N ILE A 25 -1.80 0.35 11.49
CA ILE A 25 -1.03 -0.22 10.38
C ILE A 25 -0.95 -1.76 10.49
N PRO A 26 -0.63 -2.37 11.64
CA PRO A 26 -0.66 -3.83 11.77
C PRO A 26 -2.01 -4.46 11.41
N THR A 27 -3.13 -3.82 11.77
CA THR A 27 -4.47 -4.31 11.41
C THR A 27 -4.71 -4.23 9.90
N ASP A 28 -4.29 -3.14 9.26
CA ASP A 28 -4.41 -2.99 7.80
C ASP A 28 -3.51 -3.98 7.06
N LEU A 29 -2.32 -4.29 7.58
CA LEU A 29 -1.41 -5.30 7.02
C LEU A 29 -1.98 -6.71 7.11
N GLU A 30 -2.55 -7.08 8.26
CA GLU A 30 -3.21 -8.38 8.42
C GLU A 30 -4.40 -8.55 7.44
N ARG A 31 -5.15 -7.46 7.20
CA ARG A 31 -6.21 -7.45 6.19
C ARG A 31 -5.65 -7.59 4.78
N LEU A 32 -4.60 -6.85 4.43
CA LEU A 32 -3.94 -6.95 3.13
C LEU A 32 -3.42 -8.38 2.89
N ARG A 33 -2.83 -9.01 3.90
CA ARG A 33 -2.37 -10.41 3.84
C ARG A 33 -3.51 -11.39 3.58
N LYS A 34 -4.67 -11.20 4.21
CA LYS A 34 -5.86 -12.02 3.92
C LYS A 34 -6.32 -11.87 2.47
N HIS A 35 -6.29 -10.65 1.93
CA HIS A 35 -6.61 -10.42 0.53
C HIS A 35 -5.60 -11.11 -0.41
N GLN A 36 -4.30 -11.05 -0.11
CA GLN A 36 -3.27 -11.79 -0.88
C GLN A 36 -3.55 -13.30 -0.92
N LEU A 37 -3.80 -13.91 0.23
CA LEU A 37 -4.10 -15.35 0.33
C LEU A 37 -5.38 -15.73 -0.44
N ASN A 38 -6.40 -14.88 -0.41
CA ASN A 38 -7.62 -15.08 -1.18
C ASN A 38 -7.38 -14.95 -2.69
N THR A 39 -6.63 -13.94 -3.12
CA THR A 39 -6.21 -13.75 -4.51
C THR A 39 -5.52 -15.00 -5.04
N GLU A 40 -4.48 -15.48 -4.35
CA GLU A 40 -3.78 -16.71 -4.74
C GLU A 40 -4.71 -17.93 -4.78
N LYS A 41 -5.59 -18.07 -3.78
CA LYS A 41 -6.53 -19.18 -3.69
C LYS A 41 -7.50 -19.19 -4.87
N TYR A 42 -8.05 -18.04 -5.25
CA TYR A 42 -9.00 -17.94 -6.36
C TYR A 42 -8.32 -18.08 -7.71
N GLN A 43 -7.11 -17.54 -7.86
CA GLN A 43 -6.26 -17.72 -9.03
C GLN A 43 -5.92 -19.21 -9.27
N ARG A 44 -5.38 -19.90 -8.26
CA ARG A 44 -5.05 -21.34 -8.34
C ARG A 44 -6.26 -22.22 -8.70
N ARG A 45 -7.44 -21.85 -8.23
CA ARG A 45 -8.70 -22.58 -8.48
C ARG A 45 -9.44 -22.10 -9.75
N ARG A 46 -8.89 -21.13 -10.47
CA ARG A 46 -9.50 -20.50 -11.66
C ARG A 46 -10.92 -19.96 -11.41
N ILE A 47 -11.19 -19.45 -10.22
CA ILE A 47 -12.49 -18.87 -9.84
C ILE A 47 -12.45 -17.36 -10.12
N TRP A 48 -12.63 -16.98 -11.38
CA TRP A 48 -12.36 -15.62 -11.86
C TRP A 48 -13.30 -14.54 -11.31
N ASP A 49 -14.57 -14.89 -11.06
CA ASP A 49 -15.55 -13.95 -10.49
C ASP A 49 -15.16 -13.56 -9.06
N LYS A 50 -14.80 -14.55 -8.23
CA LYS A 50 -14.31 -14.29 -6.87
C LYS A 50 -12.98 -13.57 -6.85
N LEU A 51 -12.09 -13.87 -7.79
CA LEU A 51 -10.82 -13.12 -7.93
C LEU A 51 -11.09 -11.64 -8.25
N HIS A 52 -12.08 -11.36 -9.10
CA HIS A 52 -12.46 -9.99 -9.43
C HIS A 52 -13.07 -9.24 -8.23
N GLU A 53 -13.99 -9.88 -7.51
CA GLU A 53 -14.57 -9.33 -6.27
C GLU A 53 -13.48 -9.06 -5.22
N GLU A 54 -12.53 -9.98 -5.06
CA GLU A 54 -11.45 -9.84 -4.09
C GLU A 54 -10.56 -8.63 -4.38
N HIS A 55 -10.24 -8.38 -5.65
CA HIS A 55 -9.49 -7.18 -6.05
C HIS A 55 -10.24 -5.89 -5.74
N ILE A 56 -11.55 -5.86 -5.95
CA ILE A 56 -12.39 -4.70 -5.60
C ILE A 56 -12.44 -4.52 -4.08
N ASN A 57 -12.60 -5.61 -3.33
CA ASN A 57 -12.69 -5.58 -1.88
C ASN A 57 -11.36 -5.15 -1.25
N ALA A 58 -10.24 -5.66 -1.74
CA ALA A 58 -8.91 -5.26 -1.29
C ALA A 58 -8.67 -3.76 -1.48
N GLY A 59 -8.95 -3.24 -2.68
CA GLY A 59 -8.79 -1.81 -2.99
C GLY A 59 -9.72 -0.88 -2.20
N ARG A 60 -10.88 -1.37 -1.75
CA ARG A 60 -11.83 -0.59 -0.93
C ARG A 60 -11.57 -0.68 0.57
N THR A 61 -11.04 -1.80 1.04
CA THR A 61 -10.97 -2.15 2.47
C THR A 61 -9.62 -1.83 3.09
N VAL A 62 -8.54 -1.87 2.30
CA VAL A 62 -7.20 -1.58 2.79
C VAL A 62 -6.95 -0.08 2.75
N GLN A 63 -7.06 0.55 3.92
CA GLN A 63 -6.78 1.99 4.12
C GLN A 63 -5.32 2.28 4.49
N LEU A 64 -4.43 1.30 4.26
CA LEU A 64 -3.02 1.35 4.65
C LEU A 64 -2.32 2.64 4.19
N HIS A 65 -2.60 3.08 2.96
CA HIS A 65 -2.01 4.31 2.41
C HIS A 65 -2.45 5.58 3.15
N SER A 66 -3.75 5.74 3.41
CA SER A 66 -4.26 6.87 4.20
C SER A 66 -3.71 6.85 5.62
N SER A 67 -3.63 5.67 6.24
CA SER A 67 -3.08 5.50 7.59
C SER A 67 -1.61 5.92 7.66
N ILE A 68 -0.80 5.54 6.67
CA ILE A 68 0.62 5.95 6.57
C ILE A 68 0.72 7.46 6.35
N ARG A 69 -0.06 8.03 5.43
CA ARG A 69 -0.01 9.46 5.13
C ARG A 69 -0.41 10.33 6.33
N GLU A 70 -1.38 9.89 7.11
CA GLU A 70 -1.75 10.56 8.36
C GLU A 70 -0.64 10.47 9.41
N MET A 71 -0.01 9.31 9.55
CA MET A 71 1.15 9.14 10.41
C MET A 71 2.32 10.05 9.99
N GLU A 72 2.60 10.15 8.69
CA GLU A 72 3.67 11.00 8.16
C GLU A 72 3.44 12.50 8.45
N LYS A 73 2.19 12.97 8.37
CA LYS A 73 1.86 14.34 8.78
C LYS A 73 2.18 14.61 10.24
N LEU A 74 2.04 13.62 11.12
CA LEU A 74 2.46 13.76 12.52
C LEU A 74 3.98 13.80 12.64
N CYS A 75 4.69 12.98 11.86
CA CYS A 75 6.16 12.98 11.82
C CYS A 75 6.74 14.36 11.45
N LEU A 76 6.11 15.07 10.50
CA LEU A 76 6.55 16.41 10.08
C LEU A 76 6.48 17.45 11.21
N LYS A 77 5.72 17.21 12.27
CA LYS A 77 5.59 18.13 13.42
C LYS A 77 6.62 17.88 14.51
N VAL A 78 7.47 16.86 14.38
CA VAL A 78 8.46 16.50 15.40
C VAL A 78 9.70 17.40 15.30
N GLN A 79 10.22 17.84 16.44
CA GLN A 79 11.46 18.61 16.55
C GLN A 79 12.68 17.81 16.07
N GLY A 80 13.65 18.49 15.45
CA GLY A 80 14.86 17.90 14.87
C GLY A 80 15.60 16.92 15.80
N ASP A 81 15.76 17.28 17.08
CA ASP A 81 16.49 16.48 18.07
C ASP A 81 15.86 15.10 18.32
N ASP A 82 14.54 14.97 18.10
CA ASP A 82 13.78 13.73 18.32
C ASP A 82 13.69 12.86 17.05
N LEU A 83 14.16 13.32 15.90
CA LEU A 83 14.02 12.61 14.62
C LEU A 83 14.66 11.21 14.64
N GLY A 84 15.80 11.05 15.33
CA GLY A 84 16.45 9.75 15.46
C GLY A 84 15.66 8.73 16.30
N LEU A 85 14.86 9.20 17.27
CA LEU A 85 13.95 8.34 18.04
C LEU A 85 12.68 8.05 17.25
N LEU A 86 12.12 9.08 16.59
CA LEU A 86 10.98 8.95 15.70
C LEU A 86 11.24 7.89 14.61
N LYS A 87 12.38 7.98 13.93
CA LYS A 87 12.80 7.06 12.87
C LYS A 87 12.80 5.61 13.36
N ARG A 88 13.38 5.34 14.53
CA ARG A 88 13.38 4.00 15.14
C ARG A 88 11.97 3.48 15.46
N MET A 89 11.03 4.37 15.76
CA MET A 89 9.64 3.98 16.02
C MET A 89 8.84 3.67 14.75
N ILE A 90 9.08 4.40 13.67
CA ILE A 90 8.24 4.33 12.45
C ILE A 90 8.83 3.43 11.36
N ASP A 91 10.15 3.32 11.26
CA ASP A 91 10.82 2.61 10.17
C ASP A 91 10.36 1.16 10.03
N PRO A 92 10.25 0.35 11.11
CA PRO A 92 9.84 -1.05 10.97
C PRO A 92 8.46 -1.18 10.31
N VAL A 93 7.53 -0.31 10.70
CA VAL A 93 6.15 -0.34 10.22
C VAL A 93 6.06 0.22 8.79
N LYS A 94 6.86 1.24 8.46
CA LYS A 94 6.95 1.75 7.08
C LYS A 94 7.53 0.71 6.14
N GLU A 95 8.62 0.04 6.54
CA GLU A 95 9.27 -0.99 5.73
C GLU A 95 8.35 -2.19 5.51
N GLU A 96 7.66 -2.66 6.56
CA GLU A 96 6.70 -3.75 6.45
C GLU A 96 5.53 -3.39 5.51
N ALA A 97 4.97 -2.18 5.65
CA ALA A 97 3.92 -1.73 4.75
C ALA A 97 4.38 -1.54 3.31
N SER A 98 5.65 -1.12 3.11
CA SER A 98 6.28 -1.05 1.80
C SER A 98 6.33 -2.44 1.15
N ALA A 99 6.85 -3.42 1.89
CA ALA A 99 7.01 -4.78 1.42
C ALA A 99 5.65 -5.42 1.09
N ALA A 100 4.69 -5.35 2.01
CA ALA A 100 3.37 -5.94 1.82
C ALA A 100 2.60 -5.33 0.63
N THR A 101 2.74 -4.01 0.43
CA THR A 101 2.15 -3.34 -0.74
C THR A 101 2.82 -3.81 -2.03
N ALA A 102 4.15 -3.89 -2.07
CA ALA A 102 4.88 -4.37 -3.24
C ALA A 102 4.52 -5.82 -3.59
N GLU A 103 4.45 -6.71 -2.60
CA GLU A 103 4.03 -8.11 -2.77
C GLU A 103 2.60 -8.22 -3.30
N PHE A 104 1.67 -7.44 -2.75
CA PHE A 104 0.29 -7.42 -3.24
C PHE A 104 0.20 -6.96 -4.71
N LEU A 105 0.95 -5.92 -5.08
CA LEU A 105 1.01 -5.45 -6.47
C LEU A 105 1.62 -6.50 -7.41
N GLN A 106 2.67 -7.20 -6.97
CA GLN A 106 3.29 -8.25 -7.76
C GLN A 106 2.33 -9.42 -8.00
N LEU A 107 1.71 -9.96 -6.96
CA LEU A 107 0.71 -11.04 -7.07
C LEU A 107 -0.43 -10.66 -8.03
N HIS A 108 -0.81 -9.39 -8.03
CA HIS A 108 -1.83 -8.88 -8.89
C HIS A 108 -1.39 -8.80 -10.37
N LEU A 109 -0.15 -8.36 -10.64
CA LEU A 109 0.42 -8.38 -11.98
C LEU A 109 0.52 -9.81 -12.52
N GLU A 110 1.02 -10.75 -11.71
CA GLU A 110 1.10 -12.17 -12.04
C GLU A 110 -0.28 -12.76 -12.37
N SER A 111 -1.31 -12.43 -11.58
CA SER A 111 -2.70 -12.81 -11.84
C SER A 111 -3.21 -12.34 -13.21
N VAL A 112 -2.83 -11.11 -13.61
CA VAL A 112 -3.22 -10.54 -14.91
C VAL A 112 -2.49 -11.24 -16.05
N GLU A 113 -1.20 -11.54 -15.90
CA GLU A 113 -0.41 -12.26 -16.91
C GLU A 113 -0.86 -13.71 -17.09
N GLU A 114 -1.12 -14.44 -16.01
CA GLU A 114 -1.65 -15.80 -16.08
C GLU A 114 -3.00 -15.84 -16.80
N ARG A 115 -3.87 -14.86 -16.51
CA ARG A 115 -5.13 -14.71 -17.24
C ARG A 115 -4.86 -14.49 -18.73
N LYS A 116 -3.96 -13.59 -19.10
CA LYS A 116 -3.61 -13.32 -20.52
C LYS A 116 -3.06 -14.56 -21.24
N LYS A 117 -2.22 -15.36 -20.59
CA LYS A 117 -1.67 -16.60 -21.17
C LYS A 117 -2.78 -17.60 -21.50
N GLN A 118 -3.74 -17.80 -20.59
CA GLN A 118 -4.88 -18.68 -20.84
C GLN A 118 -5.76 -18.20 -22.01
N PHE A 119 -5.92 -16.89 -22.20
CA PHE A 119 -6.64 -16.34 -23.36
C PHE A 119 -5.91 -16.52 -24.70
N ASN A 120 -4.57 -16.49 -24.69
CA ASN A 120 -3.78 -16.70 -25.90
C ASN A 120 -3.78 -18.17 -26.34
N ASP A 121 -3.94 -19.10 -25.40
CA ASP A 121 -4.04 -20.53 -25.68
C ASP A 121 -5.45 -20.95 -26.17
N GLU A 122 -6.50 -20.17 -25.86
CA GLU A 122 -7.91 -20.51 -26.18
C GLU A 122 -8.50 -19.86 -27.46
N GLY A 123 -7.70 -19.16 -28.28
CA GLY A 123 -8.13 -18.76 -29.63
C GLY A 123 -9.34 -17.81 -29.68
N THR A 124 -9.10 -16.52 -29.42
CA THR A 124 -9.93 -15.34 -29.75
C THR A 124 -11.43 -15.40 -29.38
N LEU A 125 -11.79 -14.75 -28.26
CA LEU A 125 -13.07 -14.04 -28.14
C LEU A 125 -12.98 -12.88 -27.14
N LEU A 126 -13.19 -11.67 -27.64
CA LEU A 126 -13.19 -10.40 -26.90
C LEU A 126 -14.13 -10.48 -25.68
N GLN A 127 -13.62 -10.25 -24.47
CA GLN A 127 -14.45 -9.94 -23.30
C GLN A 127 -14.08 -8.60 -22.62
N PRO A 128 -15.07 -7.74 -22.33
CA PRO A 128 -14.89 -6.44 -21.66
C PRO A 128 -14.44 -6.53 -20.18
N SER A 129 -14.49 -7.72 -19.57
CA SER A 129 -14.07 -7.96 -18.18
C SER A 129 -12.56 -7.77 -17.97
N LEU A 130 -11.74 -8.10 -18.98
CA LEU A 130 -10.28 -7.89 -18.95
C LEU A 130 -9.94 -6.40 -18.89
N THR A 131 -10.56 -5.60 -19.77
CA THR A 131 -10.33 -4.15 -19.89
C THR A 131 -10.77 -3.40 -18.63
N ARG A 132 -11.84 -3.87 -17.96
CA ARG A 132 -12.36 -3.28 -16.72
C ARG A 132 -11.52 -3.64 -15.51
N SER A 133 -11.05 -4.89 -15.41
CA SER A 133 -10.07 -5.27 -14.39
C SER A 133 -8.79 -4.45 -14.57
N MET A 134 -8.23 -4.37 -15.78
CA MET A 134 -7.02 -3.59 -16.11
C MET A 134 -7.16 -2.09 -15.82
N HIS A 135 -8.35 -1.49 -16.00
CA HIS A 135 -8.58 -0.09 -15.62
C HIS A 135 -8.59 0.12 -14.11
N ILE A 136 -9.19 -0.79 -13.33
CA ILE A 136 -9.16 -0.71 -11.87
C ILE A 136 -7.73 -0.97 -11.36
N VAL A 137 -7.01 -1.92 -11.99
CA VAL A 137 -5.59 -2.20 -11.72
C VAL A 137 -4.76 -0.94 -11.94
N ASN A 138 -4.86 -0.34 -13.13
CA ASN A 138 -4.10 0.87 -13.45
C ASN A 138 -4.49 2.03 -12.54
N MET A 139 -5.78 2.23 -12.22
CA MET A 139 -6.18 3.32 -11.34
C MET A 139 -5.64 3.13 -9.91
N LEU A 140 -5.66 1.91 -9.36
CA LEU A 140 -5.04 1.60 -8.07
C LEU A 140 -3.51 1.74 -8.13
N PHE A 141 -2.88 1.31 -9.22
CA PHE A 141 -1.44 1.39 -9.44
C PHE A 141 -0.96 2.84 -9.59
N TYR A 142 -1.69 3.70 -10.31
CA TYR A 142 -1.38 5.12 -10.50
C TYR A 142 -1.59 5.92 -9.21
N LEU A 143 -2.64 5.61 -8.44
CA LEU A 143 -2.88 6.25 -7.14
C LEU A 143 -1.86 5.81 -6.08
N LEU A 144 -1.34 4.58 -6.15
CA LEU A 144 -0.31 4.09 -5.22
C LEU A 144 1.12 4.52 -5.60
N ASN A 145 1.47 4.60 -6.90
CA ASN A 145 2.83 4.96 -7.31
C ASN A 145 3.17 6.46 -7.15
N ILE A 146 2.18 7.37 -7.27
CA ILE A 146 2.44 8.81 -7.15
C ILE A 146 2.90 9.19 -5.74
N ASP A 147 2.35 8.56 -4.70
CA ASP A 147 2.71 8.86 -3.32
C ASP A 147 3.90 8.03 -2.81
N PHE A 148 4.08 6.79 -3.30
CA PHE A 148 5.17 5.92 -2.86
C PHE A 148 6.54 6.26 -3.48
N LEU A 149 6.57 6.70 -4.75
CA LEU A 149 7.81 7.16 -5.40
C LEU A 149 8.31 8.47 -4.80
N GLY A 150 7.44 9.31 -4.22
CA GLY A 150 7.84 10.49 -3.45
C GLY A 150 8.72 10.12 -2.25
N ILE A 151 8.42 9.00 -1.57
CA ILE A 151 9.16 8.52 -0.39
C ILE A 151 10.54 7.92 -0.77
N LEU A 152 10.66 7.31 -1.95
CA LEU A 152 11.96 6.84 -2.48
C LEU A 152 12.82 7.98 -3.02
N ALA A 153 12.21 9.05 -3.55
CA ALA A 153 12.91 10.25 -3.99
C ALA A 153 13.48 11.04 -2.80
N GLU A 154 12.78 11.09 -1.66
CA GLU A 154 13.25 11.77 -0.46
C GLU A 154 14.41 11.03 0.22
N LYS A 155 14.46 9.70 0.14
CA LYS A 155 15.64 8.90 0.56
C LYS A 155 16.92 9.17 -0.25
N ARG A 156 16.86 9.92 -1.36
CA ARG A 156 18.07 10.38 -2.11
C ARG A 156 18.58 11.76 -1.71
N MET A 157 17.85 12.50 -0.87
CA MET A 157 18.21 13.88 -0.50
C MET A 157 18.84 14.00 0.90
N GLU A 158 18.92 12.93 1.70
CA GLU A 158 19.51 12.94 3.06
C GLU A 158 20.80 12.11 3.19
N VAL A 159 21.54 11.90 2.10
CA VAL A 159 22.93 11.42 2.17
C VAL A 159 23.83 12.45 1.51
N HIS A 160 24.13 13.53 2.23
CA HIS A 160 25.35 14.34 2.06
C HIS A 160 25.65 15.18 3.30
#